data_AF-A0A504Z2Q6-F1
#
_entry.id   AF-A0A504Z2Q6-F1
#
_cell.length_a   1.000
_cell.length_b   1.000
_cell.length_c   1.000
_cell.angle_alpha   90.00
_cell.angle_beta   90.00
_cell.angle_gamma   90.00
#
_symmetry.space_group_name_H-M   'P 1'
#
loop_
_entity.id
_entity.type
_entity.pdbx_description
1 polymer ?
#
loop_
_entity_poly.entity_id
_entity_poly.type
_entity_poly.pdbx_seq_one_letter_code
_entity_poly.pdbx_strand_id
1 'polypeptide(L)'
;MFRTMLTGLFIILSMCTQFSLSACPSDLTEVAAGICMLAIPHEGTYCEAHAFCETEGQARGLRLILPGRNAPLIPSIVPFTSIVFTGTSALLNQSTNLREGWRYGDPGWSWYTTSANDTSILWSDVEPNLFQASVALYFQHRLCDDFQLSFQSTHVVCEMSTYQLNGSMEVFKRNWPYPISSMFLSNSHSVGCFDFVAETAMVACAFRCKCRIVCRSFYHNAEAGLCGLSLYVDSLLPANMSNITGTWMRFGRPNG
;
A
#
# COMPACT_ATOMS: atom_id res chain seq x y z
N MET A 1 3.43 -72.13 7.29
CA MET A 1 2.65 -71.52 6.19
C MET A 1 2.01 -70.25 6.73
N PHE A 2 2.43 -69.10 6.17
CA PHE A 2 1.69 -67.82 6.03
C PHE A 2 0.65 -67.46 7.10
N ARG A 3 0.88 -66.49 8.00
CA ARG A 3 0.99 -65.04 7.73
C ARG A 3 -0.11 -64.58 6.77
N THR A 4 -1.31 -64.23 7.25
CA THR A 4 -2.10 -63.13 6.65
C THR A 4 -3.33 -62.72 7.47
N MET A 5 -3.46 -61.40 7.58
CA MET A 5 -4.72 -60.63 7.65
C MET A 5 -5.35 -60.41 9.02
N LEU A 6 -4.49 -60.10 10.00
CA LEU A 6 -4.81 -59.13 11.05
C LEU A 6 -4.80 -57.70 10.44
N THR A 7 -5.65 -57.44 9.46
CA THR A 7 -5.72 -56.15 8.72
C THR A 7 -7.18 -55.80 8.39
N GLY A 8 -8.09 -56.09 9.32
CA GLY A 8 -9.51 -55.77 9.21
C GLY A 8 -9.98 -54.64 10.12
N LEU A 9 -9.08 -54.00 10.88
CA LEU A 9 -9.43 -53.01 11.92
C LEU A 9 -8.64 -51.69 11.81
N PHE A 10 -8.09 -51.39 10.62
CA PHE A 10 -7.29 -50.18 10.36
C PHE A 10 -7.71 -49.43 9.08
N ILE A 11 -8.98 -49.54 8.65
CA ILE A 11 -9.52 -48.76 7.51
C ILE A 11 -10.80 -48.00 7.91
N ILE A 12 -10.88 -47.52 9.16
CA ILE A 12 -11.94 -46.58 9.60
C ILE A 12 -11.32 -45.44 10.45
N LEU A 13 -10.10 -45.01 10.10
CA LEU A 13 -9.44 -43.87 10.76
C LEU A 13 -8.53 -43.10 9.79
N SER A 14 -8.98 -42.97 8.54
CA SER A 14 -8.37 -42.06 7.55
C SER A 14 -9.43 -41.23 6.84
N MET A 15 -10.43 -40.78 7.59
CA MET A 15 -10.98 -39.45 7.33
C MET A 15 -10.26 -38.52 8.28
N CYS A 16 -8.99 -38.23 7.96
CA CYS A 16 -8.37 -37.00 8.45
C CYS A 16 -9.35 -35.90 8.06
N THR A 17 -10.03 -35.36 9.06
CA THR A 17 -10.74 -34.11 8.96
C THR A 17 -9.77 -33.11 8.36
N GLN A 18 -9.92 -32.85 7.06
CA GLN A 18 -9.47 -31.60 6.47
C GLN A 18 -10.41 -30.53 7.04
N PHE A 19 -10.27 -30.25 8.34
CA PHE A 19 -10.52 -28.91 8.81
C PHE A 19 -9.46 -28.09 8.10
N SER A 20 -9.84 -27.50 6.96
CA SER A 20 -9.23 -26.26 6.53
C SER A 20 -9.51 -25.26 7.65
N LEU A 21 -8.70 -25.30 8.72
CA LEU A 21 -8.56 -24.15 9.59
C LEU A 21 -8.13 -23.05 8.62
N SER A 22 -9.02 -22.09 8.39
CA SER A 22 -8.65 -20.90 7.63
C SER A 22 -7.35 -20.38 8.24
N ALA A 23 -6.37 -20.08 7.39
CA ALA A 23 -5.09 -19.54 7.84
C ALA A 23 -5.25 -18.13 8.44
N CYS A 24 -6.42 -17.52 8.27
CA CYS A 24 -6.71 -16.17 8.72
C CYS A 24 -7.11 -16.12 10.19
N PRO A 25 -6.63 -15.10 10.94
CA PRO A 25 -7.18 -14.77 12.25
C PRO A 25 -8.70 -14.59 12.20
N SER A 26 -9.36 -14.79 13.34
CA SER A 26 -10.79 -14.51 13.47
C SER A 26 -11.13 -13.09 12.99
N ASP A 27 -12.24 -12.96 12.28
CA ASP A 27 -12.77 -11.74 11.64
C ASP A 27 -12.14 -11.32 10.31
N LEU A 28 -11.12 -12.04 9.82
CA LEU A 28 -10.61 -11.85 8.45
C LEU A 28 -11.12 -12.96 7.53
N THR A 29 -11.39 -12.59 6.29
CA THR A 29 -11.82 -13.52 5.23
C THR A 29 -10.60 -13.97 4.44
N GLU A 30 -10.43 -15.29 4.30
CA GLU A 30 -9.44 -15.85 3.37
C GLU A 30 -9.96 -15.74 1.93
N VAL A 31 -9.40 -14.82 1.16
CA VAL A 31 -9.82 -14.54 -0.23
C VAL A 31 -9.02 -15.31 -1.28
N ALA A 32 -7.86 -15.81 -0.89
CA ALA A 32 -7.02 -16.74 -1.62
C ALA A 32 -6.11 -17.46 -0.62
N ALA A 33 -5.41 -18.53 -1.03
CA ALA A 33 -4.55 -19.31 -0.16
C ALA A 33 -3.55 -18.43 0.62
N GLY A 34 -3.75 -18.30 1.94
CA GLY A 34 -2.90 -17.49 2.82
C GLY A 34 -3.06 -15.96 2.68
N ILE A 35 -4.06 -15.47 1.92
CA ILE A 35 -4.35 -14.05 1.77
C ILE A 35 -5.63 -13.71 2.55
N CYS A 36 -5.46 -12.90 3.59
CA CYS A 36 -6.50 -12.55 4.53
C CYS A 36 -6.87 -11.07 4.39
N MET A 37 -8.16 -10.81 4.17
CA MET A 37 -8.67 -9.46 4.01
C MET A 37 -9.86 -9.17 4.94
N LEU A 38 -10.01 -7.91 5.29
CA LEU A 38 -11.09 -7.34 6.08
C LEU A 38 -11.77 -6.27 5.23
N ALA A 39 -13.07 -6.38 5.01
CA ALA A 39 -13.86 -5.37 4.31
C ALA A 39 -14.85 -4.73 5.29
N ILE A 40 -14.78 -3.40 5.44
CA ILE A 40 -15.64 -2.65 6.37
C ILE A 40 -16.27 -1.46 5.62
N PRO A 41 -17.59 -1.23 5.73
CA PRO A 41 -18.20 0.01 5.28
C PRO A 41 -17.58 1.21 5.99
N HIS A 42 -16.91 2.08 5.24
CA HIS A 42 -16.24 3.25 5.77
C HIS A 42 -16.07 4.29 4.67
N GLU A 43 -16.52 5.51 4.96
CA GLU A 43 -16.35 6.66 4.09
C GLU A 43 -15.10 7.42 4.47
N GLY A 44 -14.25 7.71 3.48
CA GLY A 44 -13.01 8.45 3.69
C GLY A 44 -12.22 8.64 2.41
N THR A 45 -11.27 9.56 2.47
CA THR A 45 -10.27 9.80 1.44
C THR A 45 -9.28 8.64 1.33
N TYR A 46 -8.44 8.65 0.29
CA TYR A 46 -7.36 7.69 0.11
C TYR A 46 -6.44 7.55 1.34
N CYS A 47 -6.05 8.67 1.96
CA CYS A 47 -5.17 8.64 3.13
C CYS A 47 -5.89 8.17 4.39
N GLU A 48 -7.17 8.51 4.54
CA GLU A 48 -8.00 8.01 5.64
C GLU A 48 -8.23 6.51 5.53
N ALA A 49 -8.40 5.96 4.32
CA ALA A 49 -8.49 4.52 4.10
C ALA A 49 -7.21 3.78 4.54
N HIS A 50 -6.02 4.31 4.21
CA HIS A 50 -4.76 3.77 4.70
C HIS A 50 -4.64 3.85 6.23
N ALA A 51 -4.96 5.01 6.81
CA ALA A 51 -4.93 5.22 8.26
C ALA A 51 -5.93 4.33 9.01
N PHE A 52 -7.09 4.07 8.40
CA PHE A 52 -8.10 3.16 8.90
C PHE A 52 -7.53 1.73 9.00
N CYS A 53 -6.88 1.22 7.95
CA CYS A 53 -6.25 -0.10 8.02
C CYS A 53 -5.10 -0.16 9.04
N GLU A 54 -4.28 0.89 9.16
CA GLU A 54 -3.27 0.93 10.23
C GLU A 54 -3.92 0.82 11.62
N THR A 55 -5.00 1.57 11.85
CA THR A 55 -5.71 1.62 13.14
C THR A 55 -6.40 0.29 13.45
N GLU A 56 -7.11 -0.30 12.50
CA GLU A 56 -7.73 -1.62 12.63
C GLU A 56 -6.69 -2.71 12.89
N GLY A 57 -5.54 -2.65 12.20
CA GLY A 57 -4.45 -3.57 12.43
C GLY A 57 -3.92 -3.45 13.86
N GLN A 58 -3.62 -2.24 14.32
CA GLN A 58 -3.13 -1.99 15.68
C GLN A 58 -4.11 -2.53 16.73
N ALA A 59 -5.42 -2.26 16.57
CA ALA A 59 -6.46 -2.74 17.48
C ALA A 59 -6.52 -4.28 17.56
N ARG A 60 -6.14 -4.97 16.48
CA ARG A 60 -6.14 -6.44 16.36
C ARG A 60 -4.77 -7.07 16.65
N GLY A 61 -3.73 -6.28 16.91
CA GLY A 61 -2.36 -6.77 17.01
C GLY A 61 -1.81 -7.31 15.69
N LEU A 62 -2.34 -6.86 14.55
CA LEU A 62 -1.97 -7.24 13.20
C LEU A 62 -1.35 -6.05 12.45
N ARG A 63 -0.61 -6.32 11.38
CA ARG A 63 -0.23 -5.29 10.40
C ARG A 63 -1.20 -5.35 9.24
N LEU A 64 -2.20 -4.49 9.23
CA LEU A 64 -3.12 -4.37 8.11
C LEU A 64 -2.73 -3.19 7.21
N ILE A 65 -2.90 -3.37 5.90
CA ILE A 65 -2.54 -2.41 4.85
C ILE A 65 -3.67 -2.31 3.81
N LEU A 66 -3.73 -1.24 3.03
CA LEU A 66 -4.51 -1.26 1.80
C LEU A 66 -3.85 -2.24 0.78
N PRO A 67 -4.58 -3.21 0.22
CA PRO A 67 -4.04 -4.16 -0.74
C PRO A 67 -3.58 -3.44 -2.01
N GLY A 68 -2.32 -3.56 -2.41
CA GLY A 68 -1.84 -3.11 -3.72
C GLY A 68 -1.66 -4.29 -4.66
N ARG A 69 -0.73 -5.22 -4.34
CA ARG A 69 -0.45 -6.38 -5.19
C ARG A 69 -1.64 -7.33 -5.31
N ASN A 70 -2.32 -7.56 -4.19
CA ASN A 70 -3.49 -8.45 -4.14
C ASN A 70 -4.82 -7.69 -4.32
N ALA A 71 -4.77 -6.42 -4.74
CA ALA A 71 -5.96 -5.63 -5.06
C ALA A 71 -6.97 -6.34 -6.00
N PRO A 72 -6.55 -7.17 -6.99
CA PRO A 72 -7.48 -7.97 -7.80
C PRO A 72 -8.44 -8.88 -7.03
N LEU A 73 -8.17 -9.17 -5.76
CA LEU A 73 -9.04 -9.99 -4.90
C LEU A 73 -10.14 -9.16 -4.21
N ILE A 74 -10.04 -7.83 -4.17
CA ILE A 74 -11.00 -6.92 -3.51
C ILE A 74 -12.45 -7.17 -3.97
N PRO A 75 -12.76 -7.28 -5.29
CA PRO A 75 -14.13 -7.49 -5.76
C PRO A 75 -14.85 -8.71 -5.19
N SER A 76 -14.10 -9.72 -4.72
CA SER A 76 -14.68 -10.95 -4.16
C SER A 76 -15.35 -10.76 -2.78
N ILE A 77 -15.05 -9.66 -2.08
CA ILE A 77 -15.49 -9.43 -0.69
C ILE A 77 -16.24 -8.11 -0.48
N VAL A 78 -16.46 -7.33 -1.53
CA VAL A 78 -17.21 -6.06 -1.45
C VAL A 78 -18.41 -6.04 -2.41
N PRO A 79 -19.50 -5.34 -2.07
CA PRO A 79 -20.61 -5.13 -2.99
C PRO A 79 -20.17 -4.52 -4.31
N PHE A 80 -20.86 -4.85 -5.41
CA PHE A 80 -20.58 -4.30 -6.75
C PHE A 80 -20.56 -2.78 -6.79
N THR A 81 -21.44 -2.12 -6.04
CA THR A 81 -21.56 -0.65 -5.99
C THR A 81 -20.50 0.03 -5.13
N SER A 82 -19.50 -0.69 -4.62
CA SER A 82 -18.50 -0.14 -3.72
C SER A 82 -17.48 0.72 -4.46
N ILE A 83 -16.99 1.75 -3.75
CA ILE A 83 -15.79 2.50 -4.10
C ILE A 83 -14.72 2.10 -3.09
N VAL A 84 -13.61 1.54 -3.55
CA VAL A 84 -12.55 1.00 -2.67
C VAL A 84 -11.18 1.41 -3.20
N PHE A 85 -10.44 2.20 -2.43
CA PHE A 85 -9.06 2.53 -2.76
C PHE A 85 -8.15 1.31 -2.61
N THR A 86 -7.10 1.26 -3.42
CA THR A 86 -6.05 0.23 -3.33
C THR A 86 -4.75 0.81 -2.77
N GLY A 87 -3.80 -0.05 -2.40
CA GLY A 87 -2.44 0.36 -2.06
C GLY A 87 -1.62 0.85 -3.26
N THR A 88 -2.18 0.82 -4.47
CA THR A 88 -1.46 1.13 -5.72
C THR A 88 -1.57 2.62 -6.06
N SER A 89 -0.43 3.26 -6.34
CA SER A 89 -0.37 4.69 -6.66
C SER A 89 0.78 5.04 -7.61
N ALA A 90 0.65 6.16 -8.31
CA ALA A 90 1.69 6.80 -9.11
C ALA A 90 2.10 8.17 -8.52
N LEU A 91 1.79 8.44 -7.24
CA LEU A 91 2.04 9.74 -6.58
C LEU A 91 3.51 10.21 -6.56
N LEU A 92 4.47 9.31 -6.83
CA LEU A 92 5.90 9.65 -6.95
C LEU A 92 6.32 9.94 -8.41
N ASN A 93 5.58 9.43 -9.39
CA ASN A 93 5.92 9.49 -10.80
C ASN A 93 4.98 10.44 -11.55
N GLN A 94 5.53 11.32 -12.39
CA GLN A 94 4.76 12.24 -13.22
C GLN A 94 4.99 12.02 -14.71
N SER A 95 5.24 10.76 -15.11
CA SER A 95 5.40 10.38 -16.50
C SER A 95 4.16 10.74 -17.32
N THR A 96 4.37 11.11 -18.57
CA THR A 96 3.28 11.27 -19.55
C THR A 96 2.80 9.93 -20.09
N ASN A 97 3.55 8.85 -19.87
CA ASN A 97 3.05 7.50 -20.12
C ASN A 97 2.22 7.03 -18.92
N LEU A 98 0.92 6.89 -19.13
CA LEU A 98 -0.04 6.58 -18.07
C LEU A 98 0.19 5.22 -17.39
N ARG A 99 0.91 4.28 -18.03
CA ARG A 99 1.22 2.97 -17.44
C ARG A 99 2.52 2.94 -16.65
N GLU A 100 3.36 3.94 -16.79
CA GLU A 100 4.67 3.99 -16.13
C GLU A 100 4.58 4.58 -14.72
N GLY A 101 5.34 4.01 -13.79
CA GLY A 101 5.54 4.63 -12.48
C GLY A 101 4.55 4.27 -11.39
N TRP A 102 3.62 3.36 -11.66
CA TRP A 102 2.71 2.80 -10.65
C TRP A 102 3.46 1.87 -9.71
N ARG A 103 3.14 1.96 -8.43
CA ARG A 103 3.86 1.28 -7.34
C ARG A 103 2.86 0.69 -6.36
N TYR A 104 3.22 -0.46 -5.82
CA TYR A 104 2.50 -1.08 -4.71
C TYR A 104 2.93 -0.44 -3.39
N GLY A 105 1.95 -0.06 -2.57
CA GLY A 105 2.14 0.35 -1.18
C GLY A 105 2.41 -0.83 -0.24
N ASP A 106 2.47 -2.06 -0.75
CA ASP A 106 2.72 -3.27 0.00
C ASP A 106 4.15 -3.28 0.59
N PRO A 107 4.33 -3.55 1.89
CA PRO A 107 5.64 -3.79 2.47
C PRO A 107 6.40 -4.91 1.73
N GLY A 108 7.69 -4.69 1.48
CA GLY A 108 8.53 -5.62 0.71
C GLY A 108 8.47 -5.45 -0.82
N TRP A 109 7.57 -4.60 -1.32
CA TRP A 109 7.41 -4.29 -2.75
C TRP A 109 7.80 -2.86 -3.12
N SER A 110 8.41 -2.14 -2.20
CA SER A 110 8.92 -0.78 -2.41
C SER A 110 9.78 -0.63 -3.68
N TRP A 111 10.55 -1.64 -4.07
CA TRP A 111 11.41 -1.60 -5.26
C TRP A 111 10.63 -1.68 -6.57
N TYR A 112 9.42 -2.21 -6.53
CA TYR A 112 8.61 -2.44 -7.72
C TYR A 112 8.03 -1.13 -8.25
N THR A 113 8.14 -0.94 -9.56
CA THR A 113 7.52 0.15 -10.31
C THR A 113 7.20 -0.35 -11.69
N THR A 114 6.03 0.01 -12.22
CA THR A 114 5.68 -0.35 -13.60
C THR A 114 6.56 0.41 -14.59
N SER A 115 6.92 -0.26 -15.68
CA SER A 115 7.45 0.38 -16.90
C SER A 115 6.32 0.72 -17.87
N ALA A 116 6.62 1.49 -18.92
CA ALA A 116 5.68 1.83 -19.99
C ALA A 116 4.92 0.64 -20.61
N ASN A 117 5.55 -0.55 -20.65
CA ASN A 117 5.00 -1.76 -21.27
C ASN A 117 4.57 -2.82 -20.24
N ASP A 118 4.55 -2.48 -18.95
CA ASP A 118 4.14 -3.39 -17.89
C ASP A 118 2.62 -3.62 -17.91
N THR A 119 2.21 -4.90 -17.88
CA THR A 119 0.81 -5.34 -17.90
C THR A 119 0.41 -6.11 -16.64
N SER A 120 1.23 -6.08 -15.59
CA SER A 120 0.98 -6.83 -14.36
C SER A 120 -0.15 -6.23 -13.51
N ILE A 121 -0.39 -4.92 -13.59
CA ILE A 121 -1.59 -4.30 -13.04
C ILE A 121 -2.71 -4.49 -14.06
N LEU A 122 -3.74 -5.23 -13.65
CA LEU A 122 -4.91 -5.56 -14.46
C LEU A 122 -5.92 -4.41 -14.42
N TRP A 123 -5.56 -3.32 -15.07
CA TRP A 123 -6.44 -2.18 -15.33
C TRP A 123 -7.69 -2.61 -16.10
N SER A 124 -8.80 -1.92 -15.86
CA SER A 124 -10.01 -2.12 -16.67
C SER A 124 -9.80 -1.64 -18.10
N ASP A 125 -10.70 -2.04 -19.00
CA ASP A 125 -10.66 -1.58 -20.39
C ASP A 125 -10.56 -0.06 -20.44
N VAL A 126 -9.64 0.43 -21.27
CA VAL A 126 -9.22 1.84 -21.44
C VAL A 126 -8.41 2.48 -20.31
N GLU A 127 -8.24 1.83 -19.15
CA GLU A 127 -7.45 2.36 -18.02
C GLU A 127 -5.96 1.96 -18.09
N PRO A 128 -5.03 2.73 -17.49
CA PRO A 128 -5.25 4.07 -16.93
C PRO A 128 -5.42 5.11 -18.05
N ASN A 129 -6.36 6.06 -17.89
CA ASN A 129 -6.70 7.06 -18.92
C ASN A 129 -6.56 8.51 -18.50
N LEU A 130 -6.27 8.80 -17.23
CA LEU A 130 -6.20 10.16 -16.72
C LEU A 130 -4.76 10.62 -16.51
N PHE A 131 -4.35 11.65 -17.24
CA PHE A 131 -3.06 12.28 -17.01
C PHE A 131 -2.99 12.89 -15.60
N GLN A 132 -1.95 12.53 -14.84
CA GLN A 132 -1.72 12.93 -13.45
C GLN A 132 -2.71 12.37 -12.42
N ALA A 133 -3.66 11.52 -12.81
CA ALA A 133 -4.29 10.64 -11.84
C ALA A 133 -3.20 9.79 -11.19
N SER A 134 -3.33 9.60 -9.87
CA SER A 134 -2.19 9.15 -9.06
C SER A 134 -2.56 8.03 -8.09
N VAL A 135 -3.83 7.64 -7.99
CA VAL A 135 -4.28 6.54 -7.15
C VAL A 135 -5.14 5.57 -7.95
N ALA A 136 -5.08 4.29 -7.59
CA ALA A 136 -5.93 3.27 -8.18
C ALA A 136 -7.05 2.89 -7.21
N LEU A 137 -8.27 2.77 -7.73
CA LEU A 137 -9.45 2.35 -6.97
C LEU A 137 -10.32 1.37 -7.76
N TYR A 138 -11.10 0.59 -7.01
CA TYR A 138 -12.21 -0.16 -7.56
C TYR A 138 -13.50 0.66 -7.52
N PHE A 139 -14.16 0.80 -8.66
CA PHE A 139 -15.52 1.30 -8.79
C PHE A 139 -16.30 0.36 -9.71
N GLN A 140 -17.48 -0.11 -9.28
CA GLN A 140 -18.24 -1.10 -10.07
C GLN A 140 -17.41 -2.37 -10.41
N HIS A 141 -16.57 -2.80 -9.45
CA HIS A 141 -15.59 -3.90 -9.60
C HIS A 141 -14.58 -3.72 -10.75
N ARG A 142 -14.43 -2.49 -11.25
CA ARG A 142 -13.43 -2.11 -12.26
C ARG A 142 -12.30 -1.35 -11.58
N LEU A 143 -11.05 -1.77 -11.84
CA LEU A 143 -9.87 -1.03 -11.44
C LEU A 143 -9.65 0.15 -12.39
N CYS A 144 -9.65 1.37 -11.85
CA CYS A 144 -9.50 2.64 -12.57
C CYS A 144 -8.42 3.50 -11.91
N ASP A 145 -7.79 4.42 -12.66
CA ASP A 145 -6.98 5.49 -12.10
C ASP A 145 -7.83 6.75 -11.86
N ASP A 146 -7.59 7.45 -10.76
CA ASP A 146 -8.17 8.77 -10.56
C ASP A 146 -7.26 9.68 -9.72
N PHE A 147 -7.66 10.95 -9.61
CA PHE A 147 -7.16 11.86 -8.61
C PHE A 147 -7.64 11.43 -7.23
N GLN A 148 -6.75 11.59 -6.27
CA GLN A 148 -6.98 11.15 -4.90
C GLN A 148 -8.20 11.82 -4.23
N LEU A 149 -8.48 13.08 -4.57
CA LEU A 149 -9.52 13.88 -3.94
C LEU A 149 -10.88 13.84 -4.69
N SER A 150 -10.99 13.07 -5.79
CA SER A 150 -12.24 12.96 -6.57
C SER A 150 -13.31 12.12 -5.89
N PHE A 151 -12.90 11.14 -5.07
CA PHE A 151 -13.79 10.16 -4.49
C PHE A 151 -13.59 10.02 -2.98
N GLN A 152 -14.65 9.58 -2.33
CA GLN A 152 -14.57 8.96 -1.01
C GLN A 152 -14.85 7.47 -1.18
N SER A 153 -14.16 6.64 -0.39
CA SER A 153 -14.49 5.22 -0.32
C SER A 153 -15.93 5.05 0.19
N THR A 154 -16.57 3.94 -0.17
CA THR A 154 -17.77 3.47 0.55
C THR A 154 -17.44 2.27 1.44
N HIS A 155 -16.35 1.57 1.09
CA HIS A 155 -15.78 0.49 1.87
C HIS A 155 -14.27 0.63 1.88
N VAL A 156 -13.65 0.30 3.01
CA VAL A 156 -12.22 0.11 3.10
C VAL A 156 -11.94 -1.39 3.18
N VAL A 157 -11.02 -1.83 2.33
CA VAL A 157 -10.50 -3.20 2.38
C VAL A 157 -9.06 -3.16 2.88
N CYS A 158 -8.80 -3.94 3.92
CA CYS A 158 -7.49 -4.09 4.51
C CYS A 158 -6.98 -5.51 4.31
N GLU A 159 -5.73 -5.67 3.92
CA GLU A 159 -5.02 -6.95 3.83
C GLU A 159 -4.07 -7.12 5.01
N MET A 160 -4.01 -8.34 5.56
CA MET A 160 -3.01 -8.71 6.54
C MET A 160 -1.64 -8.90 5.89
N SER A 161 -0.68 -8.05 6.26
CA SER A 161 0.70 -8.17 5.81
C SER A 161 1.42 -9.26 6.60
N THR A 162 2.01 -10.22 5.89
CA THR A 162 2.92 -11.23 6.46
C THR A 162 4.39 -10.80 6.40
N TYR A 163 4.67 -9.61 5.84
CA TYR A 163 6.02 -9.11 5.66
C TYR A 163 6.67 -8.73 6.99
N GLN A 164 7.78 -9.40 7.30
CA GLN A 164 8.62 -9.10 8.45
C GLN A 164 9.78 -8.20 8.03
N LEU A 165 9.97 -7.09 8.76
CA LEU A 165 11.13 -6.22 8.59
C LEU A 165 12.38 -6.94 9.11
N ASN A 166 13.12 -7.58 8.21
CA ASN A 166 14.36 -8.26 8.52
C ASN A 166 15.55 -7.32 8.27
N GLY A 167 15.97 -6.59 9.30
CA GLY A 167 17.18 -5.76 9.22
C GLY A 167 17.50 -5.05 10.53
N SER A 168 18.75 -5.17 10.99
CA SER A 168 19.26 -4.40 12.12
C SER A 168 19.54 -2.94 11.76
N MET A 169 19.72 -2.63 10.47
CA MET A 169 20.07 -1.30 9.97
C MET A 169 19.07 -0.80 8.93
N GLU A 170 18.55 0.40 9.16
CA GLU A 170 17.67 1.11 8.23
C GLU A 170 18.52 1.95 7.26
N VAL A 171 18.19 1.91 5.97
CA VAL A 171 18.89 2.67 4.94
C VAL A 171 17.91 3.63 4.29
N PHE A 172 18.31 4.89 4.21
CA PHE A 172 17.59 5.92 3.45
C PHE A 172 18.46 6.38 2.29
N LYS A 173 17.90 6.38 1.08
CA LYS A 173 18.63 6.74 -0.14
C LYS A 173 18.03 8.00 -0.74
N ARG A 174 18.91 8.96 -1.04
CA ARG A 174 18.51 10.21 -1.69
C ARG A 174 17.82 9.91 -3.02
N ASN A 175 16.64 10.49 -3.23
CA ASN A 175 15.85 10.34 -4.46
C ASN A 175 15.65 8.88 -4.91
N TRP A 176 15.55 7.92 -4.00
CA TRP A 176 15.25 6.53 -4.37
C TRP A 176 13.75 6.35 -4.64
N PRO A 177 13.31 5.54 -5.62
CA PRO A 177 14.05 4.51 -6.36
C PRO A 177 14.76 4.98 -7.64
N TYR A 178 14.42 6.14 -8.16
CA TYR A 178 15.01 6.70 -9.39
C TYR A 178 15.14 8.22 -9.27
N PRO A 179 16.01 8.86 -10.08
CA PRO A 179 16.14 10.31 -10.08
C PRO A 179 14.80 11.01 -10.22
N ILE A 180 14.50 11.91 -9.27
CA ILE A 180 13.26 12.67 -9.23
C ILE A 180 13.51 14.04 -9.90
N SER A 181 12.71 14.38 -10.92
CA SER A 181 12.83 15.63 -11.68
C SER A 181 12.18 16.83 -10.98
N SER A 182 11.11 16.61 -10.21
CA SER A 182 10.40 17.61 -9.40
C SER A 182 10.12 17.05 -8.01
N MET A 183 10.32 17.85 -6.96
CA MET A 183 9.96 17.44 -5.60
C MET A 183 8.46 17.54 -5.30
N PHE A 184 7.70 18.20 -6.19
CA PHE A 184 6.31 18.60 -5.95
C PHE A 184 5.38 18.02 -7.01
N LEU A 185 4.17 17.66 -6.58
CA LEU A 185 3.06 17.40 -7.49
C LEU A 185 2.74 18.65 -8.32
N SER A 186 2.33 18.44 -9.57
CA SER A 186 2.02 19.49 -10.55
C SER A 186 0.57 19.96 -10.49
N ASN A 187 -0.28 19.27 -9.72
CA ASN A 187 -1.69 19.60 -9.53
C ASN A 187 -2.06 19.59 -8.04
N SER A 188 -3.23 20.11 -7.73
CA SER A 188 -3.81 20.15 -6.39
C SER A 188 -4.94 19.13 -6.17
N HIS A 189 -5.19 18.24 -7.14
CA HIS A 189 -6.23 17.22 -7.08
C HIS A 189 -5.73 15.91 -6.42
N SER A 190 -4.42 15.79 -6.27
CA SER A 190 -3.77 14.71 -5.54
C SER A 190 -2.82 15.28 -4.49
N VAL A 191 -2.77 14.63 -3.33
CA VAL A 191 -1.78 14.87 -2.28
C VAL A 191 -1.22 13.54 -1.77
N GLY A 192 0.05 13.51 -1.38
CA GLY A 192 0.56 12.37 -0.63
C GLY A 192 -0.04 12.31 0.78
N CYS A 193 0.03 11.15 1.41
CA CYS A 193 -0.30 11.02 2.82
C CYS A 193 0.91 11.49 3.65
N PHE A 194 0.91 12.76 4.03
CA PHE A 194 2.04 13.37 4.72
C PHE A 194 1.75 13.67 6.18
N ASP A 195 2.75 13.42 7.02
CA ASP A 195 2.87 13.97 8.37
C ASP A 195 4.01 14.99 8.39
N PHE A 196 3.72 16.25 8.75
CA PHE A 196 4.69 17.34 8.77
C PHE A 196 5.01 17.74 10.21
N VAL A 197 6.29 17.79 10.53
CA VAL A 197 6.79 18.15 11.86
C VAL A 197 7.91 19.18 11.77
N ALA A 198 8.01 20.02 12.81
CA ALA A 198 9.15 20.91 12.98
C ALA A 198 10.38 20.09 13.37
N GLU A 199 11.41 20.12 12.53
CA GLU A 199 12.66 19.37 12.73
C GLU A 199 13.79 19.99 11.89
N THR A 200 14.83 20.48 12.57
CA THR A 200 15.97 21.11 11.89
C THR A 200 17.04 20.11 11.48
N ALA A 201 17.13 18.96 12.18
CA ALA A 201 18.14 17.95 11.91
C ALA A 201 17.62 16.84 10.98
N MET A 202 18.29 16.67 9.83
CA MET A 202 17.96 15.62 8.86
C MET A 202 17.96 14.21 9.48
N VAL A 203 18.90 13.93 10.39
CA VAL A 203 19.01 12.63 11.06
C VAL A 203 17.82 12.36 11.98
N ALA A 204 17.29 13.40 12.63
CA ALA A 204 16.09 13.27 13.46
C ALA A 204 14.85 13.02 12.58
N CYS A 205 14.74 13.66 11.41
CA CYS A 205 13.71 13.37 10.42
C CYS A 205 13.76 11.90 9.95
N ALA A 206 14.95 11.39 9.64
CA ALA A 206 15.17 9.98 9.29
C ALA A 206 14.77 9.03 10.42
N PHE A 207 15.10 9.37 11.67
CA PHE A 207 14.72 8.56 12.84
C PHE A 207 13.21 8.50 13.04
N ARG A 208 12.50 9.63 12.87
CA ARG A 208 11.03 9.67 12.92
C ARG A 208 10.41 8.77 11.84
N CYS A 209 10.91 8.84 10.62
CA CYS A 209 10.45 7.95 9.55
C CYS A 209 10.72 6.47 9.89
N LYS A 210 11.88 6.14 10.45
CA LYS A 210 12.19 4.77 10.90
C LYS A 210 11.19 4.27 11.95
N CYS A 211 10.83 5.11 12.93
CA CYS A 211 9.90 4.77 14.00
C CYS A 211 8.46 4.57 13.52
N ARG A 212 8.06 5.20 12.41
CA ARG A 212 6.77 4.96 11.74
C ARG A 212 6.93 3.83 10.73
N ILE A 213 6.48 2.62 11.06
CA ILE A 213 6.60 1.44 10.16
C ILE A 213 5.92 1.63 8.80
N VAL A 214 4.95 2.56 8.72
CA VAL A 214 4.24 2.93 7.49
C VAL A 214 4.96 4.02 6.68
N CYS A 215 6.00 4.65 7.20
CA CYS A 215 6.76 5.67 6.48
C CYS A 215 7.55 5.06 5.32
N ARG A 216 7.37 5.63 4.12
CA ARG A 216 7.97 5.21 2.84
C ARG A 216 9.13 6.11 2.40
N SER A 217 9.06 7.38 2.74
CA SER A 217 10.12 8.34 2.47
C SER A 217 10.00 9.53 3.41
N PHE A 218 11.07 10.32 3.50
CA PHE A 218 11.01 11.59 4.19
C PHE A 218 11.61 12.72 3.34
N TYR A 219 11.16 13.92 3.64
CA TYR A 219 11.56 15.18 3.04
C TYR A 219 12.08 16.07 4.15
N HIS A 220 13.25 16.69 3.95
CA HIS A 220 13.85 17.60 4.91
C HIS A 220 14.10 18.94 4.26
N ASN A 221 13.66 20.02 4.91
CA ASN A 221 13.99 21.39 4.56
C ASN A 221 14.66 22.02 5.79
N ALA A 222 15.98 22.16 5.73
CA ALA A 222 16.80 22.63 6.85
C ALA A 222 16.56 24.11 7.17
N GLU A 223 16.28 24.94 6.15
CA GLU A 223 16.08 26.38 6.32
C GLU A 223 14.72 26.68 6.95
N ALA A 224 13.67 25.99 6.50
CA ALA A 224 12.35 26.08 7.10
C ALA A 224 12.24 25.32 8.44
N GLY A 225 13.22 24.47 8.76
CA GLY A 225 13.16 23.59 9.94
C GLY A 225 12.00 22.60 9.87
N LEU A 226 11.74 22.03 8.69
CA LEU A 226 10.61 21.13 8.44
C LEU A 226 11.06 19.74 8.01
N CYS A 227 10.31 18.76 8.48
CA CYS A 227 10.38 17.36 8.08
C CYS A 227 9.00 16.88 7.64
N GLY A 228 8.88 16.38 6.42
CA GLY A 228 7.67 15.76 5.89
C GLY A 228 7.86 14.26 5.74
N LEU A 229 7.03 13.44 6.37
CA LEU A 229 7.05 11.99 6.27
C LEU A 229 5.97 11.54 5.29
N SER A 230 6.35 10.88 4.19
CA SER A 230 5.39 10.23 3.29
C SER A 230 5.01 8.89 3.90
N LEU A 231 3.74 8.73 4.26
CA LEU A 231 3.18 7.55 4.90
C LEU A 231 2.43 6.68 3.90
N TYR A 232 2.45 5.37 4.14
CA TYR A 232 1.76 4.28 3.44
C TYR A 232 2.18 4.05 1.98
N VAL A 233 2.26 5.11 1.20
CA VAL A 233 2.76 5.14 -0.17
C VAL A 233 3.81 6.22 -0.33
N ASP A 234 4.64 6.07 -1.36
CA ASP A 234 5.66 7.04 -1.68
C ASP A 234 5.09 8.11 -2.61
N SER A 235 5.36 9.38 -2.32
CA SER A 235 4.69 10.50 -2.99
C SER A 235 5.59 11.72 -3.07
N LEU A 236 5.46 12.52 -4.13
CA LEU A 236 5.98 13.88 -4.18
C LEU A 236 5.26 14.80 -3.17
N LEU A 237 5.94 15.87 -2.74
CA LEU A 237 5.32 16.86 -1.85
C LEU A 237 4.09 17.50 -2.51
N PRO A 238 3.06 17.88 -1.73
CA PRO A 238 1.96 18.68 -2.23
C PRO A 238 2.45 19.97 -2.92
N ALA A 239 1.74 20.40 -3.96
CA ALA A 239 2.14 21.54 -4.79
C ALA A 239 2.39 22.83 -3.99
N ASN A 240 1.63 23.07 -2.92
CA ASN A 240 1.76 24.25 -2.04
C ASN A 240 3.07 24.28 -1.24
N MET A 241 3.76 23.15 -1.05
CA MET A 241 5.05 23.09 -0.36
C MET A 241 6.18 23.76 -1.14
N SER A 242 5.97 24.01 -2.44
CA SER A 242 6.91 24.76 -3.28
C SER A 242 7.04 26.23 -2.88
N ASN A 243 6.06 26.76 -2.15
CA ASN A 243 6.07 28.15 -1.65
C ASN A 243 6.89 28.32 -0.37
N ILE A 244 7.35 27.23 0.24
CA ILE A 244 8.14 27.28 1.47
C ILE A 244 9.60 27.56 1.12
N THR A 245 10.19 28.55 1.77
CA THR A 245 11.59 28.94 1.58
C THR A 245 12.54 27.78 1.87
N GLY A 246 13.65 27.74 1.13
CA GLY A 246 14.69 26.71 1.27
C GLY A 246 14.55 25.55 0.30
N THR A 247 15.53 24.64 0.36
CA THR A 247 15.61 23.48 -0.53
C THR A 247 15.08 22.24 0.17
N TRP A 248 14.07 21.59 -0.42
CA TRP A 248 13.62 20.28 0.00
C TRP A 248 14.56 19.17 -0.50
N MET A 249 15.00 18.31 0.41
CA MET A 249 15.76 17.10 0.11
C MET A 249 14.94 15.87 0.44
N ARG A 250 14.87 14.92 -0.49
CA ARG A 250 14.09 13.69 -0.34
C ARG A 250 14.97 12.47 -0.14
N PHE A 251 14.54 11.59 0.75
CA PHE A 251 15.16 10.29 0.98
C PHE A 251 14.10 9.19 1.01
N GLY A 252 14.16 8.28 0.04
CA GLY A 252 13.30 7.10 -0.03
C GLY A 252 13.82 5.97 0.88
N ARG A 253 12.91 5.13 1.36
CA ARG A 253 13.18 3.97 2.23
C ARG A 253 13.12 2.66 1.41
N PRO A 254 14.25 2.09 0.96
CA PRO A 254 14.23 0.95 0.05
C PRO A 254 13.69 -0.34 0.65
N ASN A 255 13.79 -0.52 1.97
CA ASN A 255 13.34 -1.73 2.67
C ASN A 255 11.99 -1.52 3.39
N GLY A 256 11.39 -0.34 3.23
CA GLY A 256 10.15 0.06 3.90
C GLY A 256 8.95 -0.59 3.29
#